data_AF-A0A2E7ZPG5-F1
#
_entry.id   AF-A0A2E7ZPG5-F1
#
_cell.length_a   1.000
_cell.length_b   1.000
_cell.length_c   1.000
_cell.angle_alpha   90.00
_cell.angle_beta   90.00
_cell.angle_gamma   90.00
#
_symmetry.space_group_name_H-M   'P 1'
#
loop_
_entity.id
_entity.type
_entity.pdbx_description
1 polymer ?
#
loop_
_entity_poly.entity_id
_entity_poly.type
_entity_poly.pdbx_seq_one_letter_code
_entity_poly.pdbx_strand_id
1 'polypeptide(L)' 'MPSIFLELELESACILEAGIFQGSLSLQRSNTTTISPDNNLSFPRLILDHEREEVTVKTAAGLGSGWDMNLRFRHVKDWE' A
#
# COMPACT_ATOMS: atom_id res chain seq x y z
N MET A 1 14.99 -0.83 2.04
CA MET A 1 14.82 -0.36 3.46
C MET A 1 13.37 -0.55 3.88
N PRO A 2 13.07 -0.87 5.16
CA PRO A 2 11.69 -0.98 5.62
C PRO A 2 11.08 0.39 6.00
N SER A 3 9.80 0.58 5.67
CA SER A 3 9.03 1.79 5.97
C SER A 3 7.70 1.43 6.64
N ILE A 4 7.26 2.24 7.60
CA ILE A 4 6.00 2.06 8.33
C ILE A 4 5.13 3.30 8.13
N PHE A 5 3.86 3.09 7.76
CA PHE A 5 2.86 4.14 7.58
C PHE A 5 1.66 3.87 8.49
N LEU A 6 1.18 4.93 9.14
CA LEU A 6 -0.07 4.95 9.88
C LEU A 6 -0.95 6.05 9.29
N GLU A 7 -2.08 5.66 8.70
CA GLU A 7 -2.94 6.54 7.92
C GLU A 7 -4.36 6.49 8.49
N LEU A 8 -4.97 7.67 8.63
CA LEU A 8 -6.37 7.81 8.97
C LEU A 8 -7.13 8.12 7.68
N GLU A 9 -7.99 7.20 7.24
CA GLU A 9 -8.77 7.33 6.01
C GLU A 9 -10.23 7.62 6.43
N LEU A 10 -10.77 8.78 6.06
CA LEU A 10 -12.23 9.00 6.07
C LEU A 10 -12.75 8.52 4.71
N GLU A 11 -13.37 7.34 4.67
CA GLU A 11 -14.11 6.93 3.49
C GLU A 11 -15.52 7.48 3.60
N SER A 12 -15.92 8.30 2.62
CA SER A 12 -17.27 8.84 2.50
C SER A 12 -18.27 7.80 1.94
N ALA A 13 -17.79 6.63 1.54
CA ALA A 13 -18.64 5.53 1.10
C ALA A 13 -19.11 4.79 2.35
N CYS A 14 -20.41 4.91 2.64
CA CYS A 14 -21.06 4.28 3.78
C CYS A 14 -21.11 2.75 3.55
N ILE A 15 -20.07 2.03 3.97
CA ILE A 15 -19.94 0.59 3.77
C ILE A 15 -20.43 -0.16 5.01
N LEU A 16 -20.28 0.43 6.19
CA LEU A 16 -20.60 -0.24 7.47
C LEU A 16 -21.77 0.41 8.21
N GLU A 17 -22.64 -0.45 8.75
CA GLU A 17 -23.71 -0.02 9.67
C GLU A 17 -23.13 0.44 11.01
N ALA A 18 -23.90 1.24 11.75
CA ALA A 18 -23.50 1.77 13.05
C ALA A 18 -23.09 0.66 14.02
N GLY A 19 -21.89 0.75 14.58
CA GLY A 19 -21.38 -0.24 15.55
C GLY A 19 -20.83 -1.52 14.92
N ILE A 20 -20.80 -1.62 13.59
CA ILE A 20 -20.10 -2.70 12.89
C ILE A 20 -18.61 -2.36 12.80
N PHE A 21 -17.79 -3.37 13.11
CA PHE A 21 -16.35 -3.32 12.96
C PHE A 21 -15.91 -4.29 11.87
N GLN A 22 -15.02 -3.85 11.00
CA GLN A 22 -14.42 -4.70 9.98
C GLN A 22 -12.90 -4.61 10.06
N GLY A 23 -12.23 -5.74 9.85
CA GLY A 23 -10.79 -5.82 9.71
C GLY A 23 -10.42 -6.48 8.40
N SER A 24 -9.36 -6.00 7.76
CA SER A 24 -8.74 -6.68 6.62
C SER A 24 -7.22 -6.71 6.76
N LEU A 25 -6.64 -7.81 6.28
CA LEU A 25 -5.22 -8.02 6.16
C LEU A 25 -4.92 -8.29 4.69
N SER A 26 -3.96 -7.56 4.13
CA SER A 26 -3.48 -7.76 2.77
C SER A 26 -1.97 -7.92 2.77
N LEU A 27 -1.50 -8.89 1.98
CA LEU A 27 -0.09 -9.10 1.67
C LEU A 27 0.07 -8.96 0.16
N GLN A 28 0.87 -7.99 -0.27
CA GLN A 28 1.20 -7.76 -1.66
C GLN A 28 2.70 -7.90 -1.87
N ARG A 29 3.09 -8.65 -2.90
CA ARG A 29 4.47 -8.75 -3.38
C ARG A 29 4.52 -8.31 -4.83
N SER A 30 5.50 -7.50 -5.18
CA SER A 30 5.72 -7.03 -6.54
C SER A 30 7.21 -7.00 -6.85
N ASN A 31 7.57 -7.37 -8.07
CA ASN A 31 8.90 -7.17 -8.63
C ASN A 31 8.75 -6.18 -9.80
N THR A 32 9.55 -5.12 -9.81
CA THR A 32 9.60 -4.10 -10.86
C THR A 32 11.00 -4.03 -11.45
N THR A 33 11.14 -4.45 -12.70
CA THR A 33 12.39 -4.28 -13.45
C THR A 33 12.33 -3.01 -14.30
N THR A 34 13.17 -2.02 -14.00
CA THR A 34 13.33 -0.81 -14.82
C THR A 34 14.47 -0.98 -15.80
N ILE A 35 14.19 -0.77 -17.09
CA ILE A 35 15.19 -0.82 -18.17
C ILE A 35 15.29 0.58 -18.76
N SER A 36 16.37 1.31 -18.47
CA SER A 36 16.59 2.62 -19.09
C SER A 36 17.54 2.52 -20.29
N PRO A 37 17.26 3.25 -21.39
CA PRO A 37 18.22 3.45 -22.46
C PRO A 37 19.29 4.45 -21.97
N ASP A 38 20.57 4.07 -22.04
CA ASP A 38 21.65 5.01 -21.83
C ASP A 38 21.91 5.78 -23.14
N ASN A 39 21.65 7.09 -23.12
CA ASN A 39 21.75 7.95 -24.31
C ASN A 39 23.20 8.21 -24.77
N ASN A 40 24.22 7.80 -24.00
CA ASN A 40 25.62 8.10 -24.27
C ASN A 40 26.46 6.92 -24.77
N LEU A 41 25.87 5.74 -24.95
CA LEU A 41 26.60 4.54 -25.33
C LEU A 41 25.77 3.75 -26.36
N SER A 42 26.46 3.10 -27.31
CA SER A 42 25.79 2.33 -28.36
C SER A 42 24.96 1.15 -27.81
N PHE A 43 25.32 0.57 -26.65
CA PHE A 43 24.48 -0.33 -25.86
C PHE A 43 24.92 -0.47 -24.38
N PRO A 44 24.28 0.26 -23.46
CA PRO A 44 24.14 -0.18 -22.07
C PRO A 44 22.70 -0.01 -21.63
N ARG A 45 22.19 -1.09 -21.06
CA ARG A 45 20.89 -1.12 -20.39
C ARG A 45 21.20 -1.04 -18.90
N LEU A 46 20.74 0.02 -18.23
CA LEU A 46 20.65 -0.04 -16.78
C LEU A 46 19.42 -0.91 -16.47
N ILE A 47 19.65 -2.06 -15.83
CA ILE A 47 18.59 -2.93 -15.33
C ILE A 47 18.58 -2.75 -13.82
N LEU A 48 17.53 -2.14 -13.30
CA LEU A 48 17.26 -2.07 -11.87
C LEU A 48 16.14 -3.05 -11.59
N ASP A 49 16.42 -4.08 -10.78
CA ASP A 49 15.39 -4.96 -10.26
C ASP A 49 15.02 -4.47 -8.86
N HIS A 50 13.72 -4.30 -8.62
CA HIS A 50 13.22 -3.80 -7.35
C HIS A 50 12.09 -4.68 -6.88
N GLU A 51 12.35 -5.43 -5.81
CA GLU A 51 11.35 -6.25 -5.17
C GLU A 51 10.78 -5.53 -3.95
N ARG A 52 9.45 -5.63 -3.82
CA ARG A 52 8.69 -4.94 -2.78
C ARG A 52 7.67 -5.88 -2.17
N GLU A 53 7.63 -5.88 -0.85
CA GLU A 53 6.60 -6.53 -0.04
C GLU A 53 5.86 -5.46 0.76
N GLU A 54 4.53 -5.45 0.68
CA GLU A 54 3.65 -4.55 1.43
C GLU A 54 2.65 -5.39 2.24
N VAL A 55 2.72 -5.25 3.55
CA VAL A 55 1.72 -5.77 4.49
C VAL A 55 0.84 -4.61 4.91
N THR A 56 -0.46 -4.72 4.65
CA THR A 56 -1.46 -3.71 5.05
C THR A 56 -2.46 -4.32 6.00
N VAL A 57 -2.67 -3.67 7.13
CA VAL A 57 -3.77 -3.94 8.07
C VAL A 57 -4.71 -2.74 8.00
N LYS A 58 -5.99 -2.98 7.71
CA LYS A 58 -7.02 -1.94 7.80
C LYS A 58 -8.08 -2.35 8.82
N THR A 59 -8.51 -1.40 9.63
CA THR A 59 -9.65 -1.54 10.54
C THR A 59 -10.64 -0.42 10.29
N ALA A 60 -11.91 -0.76 10.21
CA ALA A 60 -13.00 0.15 9.90
C ALA A 60 -14.07 0.06 11.00
N ALA A 61 -14.67 1.19 11.35
CA ALA A 61 -15.80 1.25 12.28
C ALA A 61 -16.90 2.16 11.71
N GLY A 62 -18.11 1.61 11.61
CA GLY A 62 -19.29 2.36 11.18
C GLY A 62 -19.79 3.30 12.28
N LEU A 63 -19.84 4.60 11.99
CA LEU A 63 -20.23 5.62 12.97
C LEU A 63 -21.75 5.88 13.01
N GLY A 64 -22.51 5.34 12.06
CA GLY A 64 -23.97 5.51 11.98
C GLY A 64 -24.44 6.89 11.52
N SER A 65 -23.52 7.79 11.19
CA SER A 65 -23.79 9.16 10.71
C SER A 65 -23.61 9.33 9.19
N GLY A 66 -23.52 8.22 8.44
CA GLY A 66 -23.18 8.22 7.02
C GLY A 66 -21.67 8.20 6.74
N TRP A 67 -20.85 7.93 7.76
CA TRP A 67 -19.39 7.94 7.68
C TRP A 67 -18.81 6.71 8.36
N ASP A 68 -17.73 6.19 7.77
CA ASP A 68 -16.92 5.14 8.36
C ASP A 68 -15.54 5.71 8.73
N MET A 69 -15.06 5.36 9.91
CA MET A 69 -13.71 5.70 10.34
C MET A 69 -12.77 4.54 10.06
N ASN A 70 -11.73 4.79 9.26
CA ASN A 70 -10.74 3.77 8.92
C ASN A 70 -9.36 4.13 9.47
N LEU A 71 -8.69 3.13 10.04
CA LEU A 71 -7.29 3.17 10.38
C LEU A 71 -6.55 2.16 9.51
N ARG A 72 -5.50 2.62 8.84
CA ARG A 72 -4.66 1.79 7.98
C ARG A 72 -3.23 1.82 8.50
N PHE A 73 -2.72 0.64 8.79
CA PHE A 73 -1.30 0.40 9.06
C PHE A 73 -0.67 -0.27 7.85
N ARG A 74 0.48 0.23 7.41
CA ARG A 74 1.26 -0.40 6.34
C ARG A 74 2.71 -0.56 6.72
N HIS A 75 3.23 -1.75 6.46
CA HIS A 75 4.64 -2.07 6.51
C HIS A 75 5.13 -2.41 5.11
N VAL A 76 6.06 -1.63 4.60
CA VAL A 76 6.66 -1.80 3.28
C VAL A 76 8.11 -2.21 3.45
N LYS A 77 8.54 -3.25 2.74
CA LYS A 77 9.92 -3.68 2.67
C LYS A 77 10.36 -3.73 1.21
N ASP A 78 11.35 -2.93 0.90
CA ASP A 78 11.99 -2.88 -0.42
C ASP A 78 13.38 -3.53 -0.38
N TRP A 79 13.71 -4.31 -1.41
CA TRP A 79 15.04 -4.87 -1.66
C TRP A 79 15.42 -4.83 -3.16
N GLU A 80 16.73 -4.76 -3.39
CA GLU A 80 17.38 -4.80 -4.72
C GLU A 80 17.88 -6.23 -5.02
#